data_AF-A0A7K3S7S0-F1
#
_entry.id   AF-A0A7K3S7S0-F1
#
_cell.length_a   1.000
_cell.length_b   1.000
_cell.length_c   1.000
_cell.angle_alpha   90.00
_cell.angle_beta   90.00
_cell.angle_gamma   90.00
#
_symmetry.space_group_name_H-M   'P 1'
#
loop_
_entity.id
_entity.type
_entity.pdbx_description
1 polymer ?
#
loop_
_entity_poly.entity_id
_entity_poly.type
_entity_poly.pdbx_seq_one_letter_code
_entity_poly.pdbx_strand_id
1 'polypeptide(L)'
;MTRTVPQPRSSPDAAPGSADAALARRYARELGWTTAGRDPLRLLTGESFDVLELPAEAGHAVLRRGVRTGPVLLSGTRMGLLVAVGGADELPGLLDWLEWGPL
;
A
#
# COMPACT_ATOMS: atom_id res chain seq x y z
N MET A 1 -7.79 -13.00 -20.90
CA MET A 1 -6.66 -12.20 -20.39
C MET A 1 -6.32 -12.69 -18.99
N THR A 2 -5.24 -13.45 -18.86
CA THR A 2 -4.77 -14.00 -17.58
C THR A 2 -4.19 -12.85 -16.76
N ARG A 3 -4.95 -12.35 -15.78
CA ARG A 3 -4.46 -11.33 -14.85
C ARG A 3 -3.55 -12.02 -13.85
N THR A 4 -2.28 -12.14 -14.19
CA THR A 4 -1.25 -12.66 -13.30
C THR A 4 -1.11 -11.66 -12.15
N VAL A 5 -1.76 -11.93 -11.03
CA VAL A 5 -1.57 -11.13 -9.83
C VAL A 5 -0.15 -11.42 -9.36
N PRO A 6 0.72 -10.40 -9.18
CA PRO A 6 2.05 -10.65 -8.63
C PRO A 6 1.90 -11.34 -7.28
N GLN A 7 2.69 -12.39 -7.05
CA GLN A 7 2.64 -13.14 -5.79
C GLN A 7 2.82 -12.20 -4.59
N PRO A 8 2.15 -12.49 -3.45
CA PRO A 8 2.36 -11.76 -2.21
C PRO A 8 3.86 -11.68 -1.91
N ARG A 9 4.39 -10.46 -1.80
CA ARG A 9 5.81 -10.25 -1.55
C ARG A 9 6.05 -10.46 -0.06
N SER A 10 6.67 -11.57 0.32
CA SER A 10 7.23 -11.71 1.67
C SER A 10 8.28 -10.62 1.87
N SER A 11 8.26 -9.97 3.04
CA SER A 11 9.41 -9.17 3.48
C SER A 11 10.64 -10.08 3.45
N PRO A 12 11.72 -9.73 2.74
CA PRO A 12 12.90 -10.57 2.71
C PRO A 12 13.47 -10.61 4.13
N ASP A 13 13.56 -11.81 4.68
CA ASP A 13 14.23 -12.12 5.95
C ASP A 13 15.76 -12.07 5.74
N ALA A 14 16.24 -10.96 5.18
CA ALA A 14 17.61 -10.77 4.73
C ALA A 14 18.24 -9.63 5.52
N ALA A 15 19.50 -9.81 5.91
CA ALA A 15 20.26 -8.84 6.68
C ALA A 15 20.02 -7.40 6.19
N PRO A 16 19.71 -6.46 7.12
CA PRO A 16 19.29 -5.11 6.78
C PRO A 16 20.32 -4.41 5.87
N GLY A 17 19.81 -3.68 4.87
CA GLY A 17 20.60 -2.89 3.92
C GLY A 17 20.70 -3.47 2.50
N SER A 18 21.06 -4.76 2.34
CA SER A 18 21.25 -5.34 0.99
C SER A 18 19.93 -5.68 0.28
N ALA A 19 18.97 -6.21 1.04
CA ALA A 19 17.63 -6.56 0.56
C ALA A 19 16.80 -5.31 0.24
N ASP A 20 16.88 -4.30 1.11
CA ASP A 20 16.14 -3.04 0.96
C ASP A 20 16.61 -2.24 -0.25
N ALA A 21 17.93 -2.19 -0.50
CA ALA A 21 18.45 -1.57 -1.71
C ALA A 21 18.02 -2.31 -2.99
N ALA A 22 17.91 -3.64 -2.95
CA ALA A 22 17.42 -4.43 -4.08
C ALA A 22 15.92 -4.18 -4.33
N LEU A 23 15.11 -4.11 -3.27
CA LEU A 23 13.69 -3.77 -3.32
C LEU A 23 13.46 -2.35 -3.82
N ALA A 24 14.22 -1.37 -3.35
CA ALA A 24 14.14 0.02 -3.79
C ALA A 24 14.33 0.12 -5.32
N ARG A 25 15.41 -0.48 -5.84
CA ARG A 25 15.69 -0.50 -7.28
C ARG A 25 14.58 -1.20 -8.06
N ARG A 26 14.00 -2.26 -7.50
CA ARG A 26 12.92 -3.00 -8.14
C ARG A 26 11.64 -2.16 -8.21
N TYR A 27 11.24 -1.51 -7.12
CA TYR A 27 10.05 -0.67 -7.08
C TYR A 27 10.15 0.54 -8.02
N ALA A 28 11.31 1.19 -8.06
CA ALA A 28 11.57 2.25 -9.02
C ALA A 28 11.42 1.75 -10.47
N ARG A 29 12.00 0.59 -10.81
CA ARG A 29 11.97 0.07 -12.20
C ARG A 29 10.64 -0.53 -12.63
N GLU A 30 10.02 -1.35 -11.80
CA GLU A 30 8.82 -2.11 -12.17
C GLU A 30 7.53 -1.32 -11.95
N LEU A 31 7.52 -0.40 -10.97
CA LEU A 31 6.30 0.32 -10.56
C LEU A 31 6.43 1.84 -10.71
N GLY A 32 7.63 2.37 -10.98
CA GLY A 32 7.87 3.82 -11.03
C GLY A 32 7.78 4.50 -9.67
N TRP A 33 7.85 3.74 -8.56
CA TRP A 33 7.66 4.31 -7.22
C TRP A 33 8.94 4.94 -6.67
N THR A 34 8.81 6.16 -6.14
CA THR A 34 9.89 6.84 -5.43
C THR A 34 10.13 6.20 -4.06
N THR A 35 11.41 6.06 -3.69
CA THR A 35 11.82 5.56 -2.38
C THR A 35 12.72 6.58 -1.70
N ALA A 36 12.69 6.68 -0.38
CA ALA A 36 13.48 7.66 0.35
C ALA A 36 15.00 7.35 0.38
N GLY A 37 15.43 6.23 -0.20
CA GLY A 37 16.84 5.82 -0.26
C GLY A 37 17.49 5.54 1.10
N ARG A 38 16.69 5.21 2.13
CA ARG A 38 17.17 4.91 3.50
C ARG A 38 16.96 3.44 3.85
N ASP A 39 17.72 2.98 4.85
CA ASP A 39 17.52 1.71 5.56
C ASP A 39 16.84 2.01 6.92
N PRO A 40 15.67 1.42 7.23
CA PRO A 40 14.88 0.51 6.40
C PRO A 40 14.23 1.21 5.21
N LEU A 41 13.88 0.42 4.18
CA LEU A 41 13.19 0.88 2.97
C LEU A 41 11.93 1.68 3.31
N ARG A 42 11.85 2.92 2.81
CA ARG A 42 10.67 3.76 2.94
C ARG A 42 10.15 4.17 1.57
N LEU A 43 8.86 3.93 1.34
CA LEU A 43 8.13 4.43 0.19
C LEU A 43 7.51 5.79 0.53
N LEU A 44 7.47 6.70 -0.44
CA LEU A 44 6.89 8.03 -0.27
C LEU A 44 5.40 8.01 -0.65
N THR A 45 4.54 8.32 0.31
CA THR A 45 3.10 8.57 0.09
C THR A 45 2.90 9.98 -0.46
N GLY A 46 1.83 10.22 -1.21
CA GLY A 46 1.54 11.52 -1.83
C GLY A 46 2.27 11.77 -3.15
N GLU A 47 3.17 10.88 -3.58
CA GLU A 47 3.83 10.96 -4.89
C GLU A 47 3.27 9.95 -5.89
N SER A 48 3.48 8.66 -5.60
CA SER A 48 3.05 7.57 -6.49
C SER A 48 1.73 6.93 -6.06
N PHE A 49 1.38 7.07 -4.79
CA PHE A 49 0.17 6.50 -4.18
C PHE A 49 -0.08 7.17 -2.82
N ASP A 50 -1.31 7.08 -2.36
CA ASP A 50 -1.67 7.29 -0.95
C ASP A 50 -2.04 5.96 -0.30
N VAL A 51 -2.21 5.97 1.01
CA VAL A 51 -2.51 4.76 1.80
C VAL A 51 -3.79 4.97 2.59
N LEU A 52 -4.77 4.08 2.37
CA LEU A 52 -5.93 3.94 3.24
C LEU A 52 -5.66 2.85 4.27
N GLU A 53 -5.48 3.25 5.53
CA GLU A 53 -5.22 2.32 6.63
C GLU A 53 -6.52 1.86 7.31
N LEU A 54 -6.60 0.56 7.57
CA LEU A 54 -7.75 -0.07 8.22
C LEU A 54 -7.32 -1.24 9.13
N PRO A 55 -8.15 -1.65 10.10
CA PRO A 55 -7.91 -2.89 10.84
C PRO A 55 -7.74 -4.07 9.89
N ALA A 56 -6.76 -4.94 10.14
CA ALA A 56 -6.45 -6.08 9.28
C ALA A 56 -7.66 -7.00 9.05
N GLU A 57 -8.48 -7.22 10.08
CA GLU A 57 -9.71 -8.01 9.96
C GLU A 57 -10.70 -7.41 8.95
N ALA A 58 -10.93 -6.09 9.02
CA ALA A 58 -11.76 -5.36 8.07
C ALA A 58 -11.17 -5.44 6.65
N GLY A 59 -9.85 -5.30 6.53
CA GLY A 59 -9.14 -5.44 5.26
C GLY A 59 -9.31 -6.82 4.63
N HIS A 60 -9.16 -7.89 5.41
CA HIS A 60 -9.43 -9.25 4.96
C HIS A 60 -10.89 -9.46 4.54
N ALA A 61 -11.85 -8.87 5.26
CA ALA A 61 -13.26 -8.92 4.88
C ALA A 61 -13.51 -8.22 3.53
N VAL A 62 -12.90 -7.05 3.30
CA VAL A 62 -12.97 -6.31 2.03
C VAL A 62 -12.35 -7.13 0.89
N LEU A 63 -11.14 -7.66 1.07
CA LEU A 63 -10.45 -8.44 0.03
C LEU A 63 -11.21 -9.71 -0.36
N ARG A 64 -11.87 -10.38 0.60
CA ARG A 64 -12.71 -11.56 0.33
C ARG A 64 -13.92 -11.27 -0.56
N ARG A 65 -14.34 -10.01 -0.68
CA ARG A 65 -15.42 -9.60 -1.59
C ARG A 65 -14.96 -9.47 -3.05
N GLY A 66 -13.68 -9.71 -3.34
CA GLY A 66 -13.16 -9.67 -4.71
C GLY A 66 -12.98 -8.26 -5.27
N VAL A 67 -12.77 -7.27 -4.40
CA VAL A 67 -12.46 -5.90 -4.84
C VAL A 67 -11.22 -5.87 -5.71
N ARG A 68 -11.30 -5.15 -6.83
CA ARG A 68 -10.14 -4.92 -7.70
C ARG A 68 -9.27 -3.84 -7.07
N THR A 69 -8.36 -4.26 -6.21
CA THR A 69 -7.31 -3.40 -5.65
C THR A 69 -5.93 -3.80 -6.18
N GLY A 70 -4.95 -2.94 -5.97
CA GLY A 70 -3.53 -3.21 -6.20
C GLY A 70 -2.93 -4.05 -5.07
N PRO A 71 -1.59 -4.07 -4.94
CA PRO A 71 -0.93 -4.62 -3.76
C PRO A 71 -1.44 -3.97 -2.47
N VAL A 72 -1.39 -4.73 -1.36
CA VAL A 72 -1.75 -4.25 -0.02
C VAL A 72 -0.58 -4.42 0.92
N LEU A 73 -0.50 -3.55 1.93
CA LEU A 73 0.46 -3.64 3.03
C LEU A 73 -0.23 -4.33 4.21
N LEU A 74 0.45 -5.26 4.88
CA LEU A 74 -0.01 -5.86 6.13
C LEU A 74 1.09 -5.68 7.17
N SER A 75 0.77 -4.98 8.27
CA SER A 75 1.69 -4.72 9.37
C SER A 75 0.97 -4.95 10.70
N GLY A 76 1.25 -6.09 11.34
CA GLY A 76 0.58 -6.50 12.57
C GLY A 76 -0.94 -6.56 12.40
N THR A 77 -1.66 -5.74 13.15
CA THR A 77 -3.14 -5.65 13.14
C THR A 77 -3.69 -4.61 12.18
N ARG A 78 -2.85 -3.99 11.34
CA ARG A 78 -3.24 -2.96 10.38
C ARG A 78 -2.96 -3.43 8.96
N MET A 79 -3.87 -3.07 8.05
CA MET A 79 -3.72 -3.26 6.62
C MET A 79 -3.74 -1.89 5.95
N GLY A 80 -2.90 -1.69 4.93
CA GLY A 80 -2.89 -0.49 4.09
C GLY A 80 -3.27 -0.83 2.66
N LEU A 81 -4.33 -0.21 2.14
CA LEU A 81 -4.68 -0.27 0.73
C LEU A 81 -3.99 0.88 0.00
N LEU A 82 -3.28 0.57 -1.08
CA LEU A 82 -2.64 1.58 -1.92
C LEU A 82 -3.71 2.18 -2.85
N VAL A 83 -3.93 3.48 -2.74
CA VAL A 83 -4.89 4.23 -3.54
C VAL A 83 -4.18 5.25 -4.42
N ALA A 84 -4.92 5.83 -5.37
CA ALA A 84 -4.37 6.88 -6.23
C ALA A 84 -3.87 8.06 -5.37
N VAL A 85 -2.83 8.72 -5.86
CA VAL A 85 -2.30 9.95 -5.27
C VAL A 85 -3.41 11.02 -5.17
N GLY A 86 -3.45 11.76 -4.06
CA GLY A 86 -4.50 12.72 -3.73
C GLY A 86 -5.67 12.12 -2.95
N GLY A 87 -5.76 10.79 -2.88
CA GLY A 87 -6.83 10.11 -2.14
C GLY A 87 -6.84 10.43 -0.64
N ALA A 88 -5.69 10.71 -0.04
CA ALA A 88 -5.63 11.10 1.37
C ALA A 88 -6.32 12.46 1.64
N ASP A 89 -6.25 13.38 0.67
CA ASP A 89 -6.85 14.71 0.77
C ASP A 89 -8.34 14.69 0.40
N GLU A 90 -8.73 13.84 -0.56
CA GLU A 90 -10.12 13.74 -1.05
C GLU A 90 -11.02 12.88 -0.14
N LEU A 91 -10.46 11.83 0.49
CA LEU A 91 -11.24 10.86 1.26
C LEU A 91 -12.02 11.47 2.43
N PRO A 92 -11.48 12.39 3.24
CA PRO A 92 -12.26 13.02 4.31
C PRO A 92 -13.52 13.72 3.78
N GLY A 93 -13.42 14.43 2.67
CA GLY A 93 -14.58 15.09 2.04
C GLY A 93 -15.61 14.09 1.51
N LEU A 94 -15.16 12.95 0.96
CA LEU A 94 -16.05 11.87 0.55
C LEU A 94 -16.77 11.22 1.73
N LEU A 95 -16.07 10.97 2.84
CA LEU A 95 -16.65 10.37 4.04
C LEU A 95 -17.67 11.32 4.69
N ASP A 96 -17.37 12.62 4.72
CA ASP A 96 -18.30 13.65 5.19
C ASP A 96 -19.58 13.67 4.34
N TRP A 97 -19.44 13.67 3.01
CA TRP A 97 -20.57 13.62 2.09
C TRP A 97 -21.45 12.37 2.26
N LEU A 98 -20.85 11.23 2.63
CA LEU A 98 -21.57 9.98 2.91
C LEU A 98 -22.13 9.91 4.34
N GLU A 99 -21.95 10.95 5.15
CA GLU A 99 -22.27 10.96 6.59
C GLU A 99 -21.55 9.84 7.37
N TRP A 100 -20.38 9.43 6.87
CA TRP A 100 -19.48 8.43 7.47
C TRP A 100 -18.24 9.05 8.11
N GLY A 101 -18.17 10.39 8.14
CA GLY A 101 -17.13 11.13 8.84
C GLY A 101 -17.05 10.77 10.33
N PRO A 102 -15.95 11.13 11.01
CA PRO A 102 -15.84 10.94 12.44
C PRO A 102 -17.06 11.58 13.14
N LEU A 103 -17.73 10.79 13.99
CA LEU A 103 -18.77 11.26 14.89
C LEU A 103 -18.21 12.23 15.94
#